data_AF-A0A1L7UJF9-F1
#
_entry.id   AF-A0A1L7UJF9-F1
#
_cell.length_a   1.000
_cell.length_b   1.000
_cell.length_c   1.000
_cell.angle_alpha   90.00
_cell.angle_beta   90.00
_cell.angle_gamma   90.00
#
_symmetry.space_group_name_H-M   'P 1'
#
loop_
_entity.id
_entity.type
_entity.pdbx_description
1 polymer ?
#
loop_
_entity_poly.entity_id
_entity_poly.type
_entity_poly.pdbx_seq_one_letter_code
_entity_poly.pdbx_strand_id
1 'polypeptide(L)'
;MSKPVVLEDITGGSAKATHLCVLVHGLWGNPSHVRNVAKVLRDEYSEDELYIQPAEKNRGTFTYDGIELGGERVCAEIEDKLHDIESQGGKMAKFKNFVTFASPHLGVRTPLIGWLNNIWNVLGARTLSVSGHQLFTIDKFRDTGRPLLAVLADPDSIFISGLKKFKRRTLYSNIVNDRAVLHYISAITKHDPYADLDKVNLNYLKGYEASTRCPIDKVQSSQ
;
A
#
# COMPACT_ATOMS: atom_id res chain seq x y z
N MET A 1 17.72 -1.17 29.25
CA MET A 1 16.51 -1.23 28.41
C MET A 1 16.50 0.01 27.52
N SER A 2 16.52 -0.15 26.20
CA SER A 2 16.40 0.99 25.28
C SER A 2 14.99 1.59 25.40
N LYS A 3 14.88 2.93 25.37
CA LYS A 3 13.59 3.62 25.31
C LYS A 3 12.74 3.07 24.14
N PRO A 4 11.41 2.98 24.27
CA PRO A 4 10.54 2.68 23.14
C PRO A 4 10.80 3.69 22.02
N VAL A 5 10.95 3.23 20.78
CA VAL A 5 11.05 4.13 19.63
C VAL A 5 9.68 4.78 19.41
N VAL A 6 9.62 6.08 19.63
CA VAL A 6 8.42 6.92 19.45
C VAL A 6 8.33 7.32 17.98
N LEU A 7 7.12 7.36 17.39
CA LEU A 7 6.97 7.54 15.94
C LEU A 7 7.44 8.94 15.50
N GLU A 8 7.23 9.91 16.37
CA GLU A 8 7.62 11.31 16.26
C GLU A 8 9.15 11.45 16.18
N ASP A 9 9.91 10.57 16.82
CA ASP A 9 11.38 10.58 16.80
C ASP A 9 11.97 10.09 15.46
N ILE A 10 11.17 9.40 14.64
CA ILE A 10 11.62 8.72 13.41
C ILE A 10 10.89 9.20 12.15
N THR A 11 10.09 10.26 12.27
CA THR A 11 9.32 10.85 11.17
C THR A 11 9.74 12.30 10.94
N GLY A 12 9.02 13.05 10.09
CA GLY A 12 9.37 14.43 9.77
C GLY A 12 10.62 14.56 8.89
N GLY A 13 11.22 15.75 8.90
CA GLY A 13 12.40 16.10 8.13
C GLY A 13 12.64 17.60 8.17
N SER A 14 13.75 18.06 7.60
CA SER A 14 14.09 19.48 7.57
C SER A 14 13.62 20.15 6.27
N ALA A 15 13.66 21.48 6.23
CA ALA A 15 13.38 22.25 5.00
C ALA A 15 14.39 21.97 3.87
N LYS A 16 15.54 21.34 4.16
CA LYS A 16 16.54 20.95 3.17
C LYS A 16 16.22 19.60 2.51
N ALA A 17 15.30 18.82 3.08
CA ALA A 17 14.87 17.53 2.55
C ALA A 17 14.61 17.63 1.05
N THR A 18 15.25 16.74 0.28
CA THR A 18 15.09 16.71 -1.19
C THR A 18 14.02 15.73 -1.65
N HIS A 19 13.53 14.87 -0.73
CA HIS A 19 12.51 13.87 -0.98
C HIS A 19 11.46 13.86 0.14
N LEU A 20 10.21 13.65 -0.25
CA LEU A 20 9.08 13.35 0.64
C LEU A 20 8.69 11.88 0.46
N CYS A 21 8.66 11.11 1.55
CA CYS A 21 8.16 9.75 1.62
C CYS A 21 6.87 9.71 2.43
N VAL A 22 5.77 9.42 1.75
CA VAL A 22 4.45 9.30 2.39
C VAL A 22 4.19 7.83 2.70
N LEU A 23 3.91 7.51 3.96
CA LEU A 23 3.64 6.15 4.42
C LEU A 23 2.15 5.99 4.71
N VAL A 24 1.46 5.23 3.86
CA VAL A 24 0.03 4.98 4.01
C VAL A 24 -0.17 3.60 4.62
N HIS A 25 -0.93 3.53 5.72
CA HIS A 25 -1.28 2.26 6.37
C HIS A 25 -2.47 1.57 5.67
N GLY A 26 -2.70 0.30 5.98
CA GLY A 26 -3.84 -0.46 5.45
C GLY A 26 -5.17 -0.19 6.17
N LEU A 27 -6.19 -0.96 5.80
CA LEU A 27 -7.51 -0.96 6.44
C LEU A 27 -7.39 -1.19 7.96
N TRP A 28 -8.21 -0.50 8.75
CA TRP A 28 -8.16 -0.48 10.23
C TRP A 28 -6.87 0.08 10.84
N GLY A 29 -5.96 0.55 9.99
CA GLY A 29 -4.65 0.99 10.42
C GLY A 29 -4.64 2.39 11.04
N ASN A 30 -3.49 2.73 11.56
CA ASN A 30 -3.11 4.08 11.94
C ASN A 30 -1.60 4.24 11.70
N PRO A 31 -1.06 5.47 11.77
CA PRO A 31 0.36 5.75 11.53
C PRO A 31 1.38 4.95 12.33
N SER A 32 1.04 4.48 13.54
CA SER A 32 1.97 3.63 14.29
C SER A 32 2.23 2.28 13.61
N HIS A 33 1.33 1.80 12.73
CA HIS A 33 1.50 0.54 12.03
C HIS A 33 2.62 0.59 10.97
N VAL A 34 3.02 1.79 10.53
CA VAL A 34 4.16 1.98 9.61
C VAL A 34 5.45 2.36 10.34
N ARG A 35 5.48 2.32 11.68
CA ARG A 35 6.63 2.69 12.51
C ARG A 35 7.91 1.97 12.11
N ASN A 36 7.85 0.66 11.87
CA ASN A 36 9.05 -0.10 11.51
C ASN A 36 9.62 0.33 10.15
N VAL A 37 8.75 0.68 9.19
CA VAL A 37 9.18 1.22 7.89
C VAL A 37 9.81 2.60 8.07
N ALA A 38 9.16 3.49 8.83
CA ALA A 38 9.70 4.81 9.15
C ALA A 38 11.07 4.70 9.85
N LYS A 39 11.21 3.74 10.78
CA LYS A 39 12.46 3.52 11.52
C LYS A 39 13.59 3.13 10.59
N VAL A 40 13.37 2.13 9.73
CA VAL A 40 14.38 1.67 8.77
C VAL A 40 14.75 2.79 7.80
N LEU A 41 13.78 3.59 7.35
CA LEU A 41 14.06 4.75 6.49
C LEU A 41 14.86 5.83 7.21
N ARG A 42 14.57 6.12 8.48
CA ARG A 42 15.32 7.12 9.25
C ARG A 42 16.73 6.63 9.62
N ASP A 43 16.88 5.34 9.92
CA ASP A 43 18.19 4.73 10.20
C ASP A 43 19.10 4.79 8.95
N GLU A 44 18.53 4.84 7.74
CA GLU A 44 19.26 4.94 6.46
C GLU A 44 19.42 6.39 5.93
N TYR A 45 18.42 7.25 6.13
CA TYR A 45 18.36 8.60 5.53
C TYR A 45 18.19 9.70 6.58
N SER A 46 19.04 10.72 6.49
CA SER A 46 18.96 11.89 7.37
C SER A 46 17.73 12.76 7.11
N GLU A 47 17.41 13.65 8.06
CA GLU A 47 16.29 14.62 7.92
C GLU A 47 16.48 15.62 6.77
N ASP A 48 17.73 15.88 6.40
CA ASP A 48 18.10 16.75 5.26
C ASP A 48 17.97 16.02 3.91
N GLU A 49 17.84 14.69 3.90
CA GLU A 49 17.68 13.89 2.69
C GLU A 49 16.23 13.47 2.47
N LEU A 50 15.55 13.02 3.53
CA LEU A 50 14.23 12.41 3.45
C LEU A 50 13.29 12.93 4.55
N TYR A 51 12.20 13.54 4.10
CA TYR A 51 11.04 13.84 4.92
C TYR A 51 10.10 12.63 4.96
N ILE A 52 9.77 12.11 6.14
CA ILE A 52 8.92 10.93 6.31
C ILE A 52 7.57 11.37 6.90
N GLN A 53 6.50 11.21 6.13
CA GLN A 53 5.13 11.61 6.50
C GLN A 53 4.22 10.37 6.55
N PRO A 54 3.94 9.79 7.72
CA PRO A 54 2.85 8.85 7.87
C PRO A 54 1.49 9.52 7.65
N ALA A 55 0.61 8.89 6.89
CA ALA A 55 -0.72 9.43 6.58
C ALA A 55 -1.65 9.36 7.80
N GLU A 56 -2.07 10.51 8.31
CA GLU A 56 -2.91 10.64 9.51
C GLU A 56 -4.40 10.74 9.20
N LYS A 57 -4.77 11.41 8.10
CA LYS A 57 -6.16 11.81 7.84
C LYS A 57 -7.09 10.64 7.48
N ASN A 58 -6.56 9.46 7.18
CA ASN A 58 -7.34 8.28 6.79
C ASN A 58 -7.19 7.08 7.74
N ARG A 59 -7.15 7.30 9.06
CA ARG A 59 -6.94 6.26 10.07
C ARG A 59 -8.21 5.63 10.65
N GLY A 60 -8.10 4.43 11.23
CA GLY A 60 -9.16 3.80 12.01
C GLY A 60 -10.46 3.64 11.22
N THR A 61 -11.56 4.15 11.76
CA THR A 61 -12.89 4.05 11.13
C THR A 61 -13.00 4.83 9.81
N PHE A 62 -12.16 5.84 9.57
CA PHE A 62 -12.13 6.56 8.30
C PHE A 62 -11.71 5.68 7.12
N THR A 63 -10.98 4.59 7.39
CA THR A 63 -10.61 3.60 6.36
C THR A 63 -11.81 2.87 5.75
N TYR A 64 -13.00 2.97 6.34
CA TYR A 64 -14.23 2.35 5.86
C TYR A 64 -15.03 3.24 4.89
N ASP A 65 -14.65 4.51 4.74
CA ASP A 65 -15.37 5.48 3.90
C ASP A 65 -15.15 5.27 2.39
N GLY A 66 -14.34 4.28 2.02
CA GLY A 66 -14.03 3.97 0.64
C GLY A 66 -12.64 4.44 0.22
N ILE A 67 -12.14 3.81 -0.84
CA ILE A 67 -10.87 4.06 -1.50
C ILE A 67 -10.84 5.49 -2.07
N GLU A 68 -11.96 6.00 -2.60
CA GLU A 68 -12.04 7.36 -3.16
C GLU A 68 -11.84 8.43 -2.07
N LEU A 69 -12.71 8.46 -1.06
CA LEU A 69 -12.60 9.41 0.05
C LEU A 69 -11.29 9.26 0.83
N GLY A 70 -10.82 8.02 1.02
CA GLY A 70 -9.51 7.78 1.62
C GLY A 70 -8.36 8.37 0.78
N GLY A 71 -8.43 8.22 -0.54
CA GLY A 71 -7.48 8.81 -1.48
C GLY A 71 -7.50 10.33 -1.47
N GLU A 72 -8.68 10.95 -1.45
CA GLU A 72 -8.85 12.40 -1.36
C GLU A 72 -8.23 12.98 -0.08
N ARG A 73 -8.46 12.34 1.07
CA ARG A 73 -7.88 12.77 2.35
C ARG A 73 -6.36 12.72 2.34
N VAL A 74 -5.79 11.63 1.83
CA VAL A 74 -4.33 11.48 1.73
C VAL A 74 -3.77 12.48 0.71
N CYS A 75 -4.46 12.71 -0.42
CA CYS A 75 -4.05 13.71 -1.41
C CYS A 75 -3.97 15.11 -0.79
N ALA A 76 -5.02 15.53 -0.08
CA ALA A 76 -5.05 16.82 0.61
C ALA A 76 -3.94 16.92 1.67
N GLU A 77 -3.67 15.85 2.42
CA GLU A 77 -2.54 15.83 3.38
C GLU A 77 -1.18 16.01 2.69
N ILE A 78 -0.99 15.41 1.52
CA ILE A 78 0.24 15.56 0.73
C ILE A 78 0.35 16.99 0.20
N GLU A 79 -0.73 17.56 -0.32
CA GLU A 79 -0.76 18.94 -0.84
C GLU A 79 -0.44 19.96 0.26
N ASP A 80 -1.10 19.84 1.42
CA ASP A 80 -0.81 20.66 2.60
C ASP A 80 0.67 20.56 2.98
N LYS A 81 1.23 19.34 3.01
CA LYS A 81 2.63 19.12 3.39
C LYS A 81 3.61 19.69 2.37
N LEU A 82 3.31 19.56 1.07
CA LEU A 82 4.14 20.15 0.02
C LEU A 82 4.13 21.68 0.11
N HIS A 83 2.96 22.29 0.34
CA HIS A 83 2.85 23.72 0.56
C HIS A 83 3.63 24.20 1.80
N ASP A 84 3.56 23.46 2.91
CA ASP A 84 4.36 23.75 4.11
C ASP A 84 5.86 23.75 3.80
N ILE A 85 6.34 22.72 3.10
CA ILE A 85 7.76 22.58 2.73
C ILE A 85 8.20 23.71 1.80
N GLU A 86 7.38 24.07 0.81
CA GLU A 86 7.65 25.18 -0.11
C GLU A 86 7.68 26.52 0.62
N SER A 87 6.79 26.75 1.59
CA SER A 87 6.79 27.97 2.41
C SER A 87 8.07 28.15 3.23
N GLN A 88 8.76 27.05 3.54
CA GLN A 88 10.04 27.02 4.24
C GLN A 88 11.25 27.09 3.29
N GLY A 89 11.01 27.24 1.97
CA GLY A 89 12.05 27.31 0.95
C GLY A 89 12.51 25.95 0.41
N GLY A 90 11.88 24.85 0.83
CA GLY A 90 12.12 23.52 0.29
C GLY A 90 11.59 23.37 -1.14
N LYS A 91 12.11 22.38 -1.87
CA LYS A 91 11.67 22.10 -3.25
C LYS A 91 11.52 20.60 -3.49
N MET A 92 10.28 20.15 -3.71
CA MET A 92 9.95 18.77 -4.02
C MET A 92 9.50 18.66 -5.49
N ALA A 93 10.34 18.08 -6.35
CA ALA A 93 10.18 18.30 -7.79
C ALA A 93 9.58 17.14 -8.59
N LYS A 94 9.77 15.88 -8.19
CA LYS A 94 9.52 14.72 -9.09
C LYS A 94 9.04 13.48 -8.36
N PHE A 95 8.03 12.82 -8.92
CA PHE A 95 7.59 11.48 -8.53
C PHE A 95 8.68 10.44 -8.77
N LYS A 96 9.14 9.76 -7.70
CA LYS A 96 10.22 8.77 -7.79
C LYS A 96 9.71 7.34 -7.73
N ASN A 97 9.10 6.97 -6.61
CA ASN A 97 8.72 5.59 -6.31
C ASN A 97 7.25 5.53 -5.89
N PHE A 98 6.52 4.55 -6.42
CA PHE A 98 5.24 4.12 -5.89
C PHE A 98 5.42 2.67 -5.43
N VAL A 99 5.23 2.41 -4.14
CA VAL A 99 5.49 1.10 -3.54
C VAL A 99 4.23 0.64 -2.82
N THR A 100 3.85 -0.61 -3.04
CA THR A 100 2.70 -1.23 -2.38
C THR A 100 3.11 -2.51 -1.68
N PHE A 101 2.52 -2.76 -0.52
CA PHE A 101 2.76 -3.95 0.30
C PHE A 101 1.43 -4.62 0.57
N ALA A 102 1.32 -5.92 0.27
CA ALA A 102 0.13 -6.73 0.53
C ALA A 102 -1.17 -5.99 0.16
N SER A 103 -1.17 -5.31 -0.99
CA SER A 103 -2.26 -4.43 -1.39
C SER A 103 -3.23 -5.21 -2.29
N PRO A 104 -4.55 -5.14 -2.05
CA PRO A 104 -5.54 -5.92 -2.79
C PRO A 104 -5.85 -5.32 -4.17
N HIS A 105 -4.85 -5.30 -5.06
CA HIS A 105 -4.93 -4.66 -6.38
C HIS A 105 -6.07 -5.22 -7.25
N LEU A 106 -6.38 -6.51 -7.12
CA LEU A 106 -7.48 -7.19 -7.83
C LEU A 106 -8.76 -7.33 -6.98
N GLY A 107 -8.84 -6.64 -5.83
CA GLY A 107 -9.92 -6.78 -4.85
C GLY A 107 -9.63 -7.86 -3.81
N VAL A 108 -10.64 -8.32 -3.06
CA VAL A 108 -10.46 -9.33 -1.99
C VAL A 108 -11.37 -10.55 -2.15
N ARG A 109 -11.97 -10.69 -3.33
CA ARG A 109 -12.81 -11.85 -3.65
C ARG A 109 -11.96 -13.12 -3.75
N THR A 110 -12.36 -14.13 -3.00
CA THR A 110 -11.71 -15.45 -3.03
C THR A 110 -12.57 -16.44 -3.83
N PRO A 111 -12.02 -17.08 -4.88
CA PRO A 111 -12.75 -18.04 -5.72
C PRO A 111 -12.81 -19.45 -5.11
N LEU A 112 -12.14 -19.68 -3.98
CA LEU A 112 -12.02 -21.01 -3.37
C LEU A 112 -13.37 -21.47 -2.77
N ILE A 113 -13.84 -22.61 -3.25
CA ILE A 113 -15.18 -23.18 -2.99
C ILE A 113 -15.19 -23.81 -1.58
N GLY A 114 -15.72 -23.08 -0.59
CA GLY A 114 -15.87 -23.55 0.78
C GLY A 114 -16.84 -22.67 1.57
N TRP A 115 -17.50 -23.24 2.59
CA TRP A 115 -18.55 -22.55 3.35
C TRP A 115 -18.05 -21.28 4.07
N LEU A 116 -16.85 -21.33 4.66
CA LEU A 116 -16.22 -20.14 5.29
C LEU A 116 -15.90 -19.03 4.29
N ASN A 117 -15.56 -19.38 3.04
CA ASN A 117 -15.28 -18.40 1.98
C ASN A 117 -16.57 -17.76 1.46
N ASN A 118 -17.67 -18.51 1.40
CA ASN A 118 -18.99 -17.94 1.12
C ASN A 118 -19.41 -16.96 2.22
N ILE A 119 -19.14 -17.27 3.50
CA ILE A 119 -19.37 -16.35 4.61
C ILE A 119 -18.49 -15.10 4.47
N TRP A 120 -17.20 -15.24 4.16
CA TRP A 120 -16.31 -14.09 3.94
C TRP A 120 -16.76 -13.22 2.75
N ASN A 121 -17.14 -13.84 1.63
CA ASN A 121 -17.60 -13.12 0.44
C ASN A 121 -18.93 -12.39 0.64
N VAL A 122 -19.78 -12.85 1.56
CA VAL A 122 -21.08 -12.24 1.87
C VAL A 122 -20.98 -11.24 3.02
N LEU A 123 -20.31 -11.60 4.12
CA LEU A 123 -20.20 -10.75 5.32
C LEU A 123 -19.04 -9.76 5.22
N GLY A 124 -17.89 -10.12 4.64
CA GLY A 124 -16.74 -9.23 4.47
C GLY A 124 -17.09 -7.98 3.66
N ALA A 125 -17.83 -8.16 2.56
CA ALA A 125 -18.29 -7.05 1.72
C ALA A 125 -19.22 -6.08 2.46
N ARG A 126 -20.04 -6.59 3.41
CA ARG A 126 -21.05 -5.82 4.15
C ARG A 126 -20.52 -5.24 5.47
N THR A 127 -19.51 -5.86 6.07
CA THR A 127 -18.91 -5.43 7.35
C THR A 127 -17.85 -4.34 7.18
N LEU A 128 -17.36 -4.12 5.95
CA LEU A 128 -16.36 -3.11 5.62
C LEU A 128 -16.93 -1.83 4.99
N SER A 129 -18.24 -1.61 5.09
CA SER A 129 -18.93 -0.41 4.56
C SER A 129 -18.57 -0.15 3.08
N VAL A 130 -18.34 1.11 2.67
CA VAL A 130 -18.02 1.52 1.30
C VAL A 130 -16.74 0.85 0.80
N SER A 131 -15.69 0.81 1.62
CA SER A 131 -14.44 0.11 1.29
C SER A 131 -14.67 -1.37 1.00
N GLY A 132 -15.56 -2.02 1.75
CA GLY A 132 -15.99 -3.40 1.48
C GLY A 132 -16.59 -3.58 0.11
N HIS A 133 -17.54 -2.73 -0.27
CA HIS A 133 -18.20 -2.82 -1.57
C HIS A 133 -17.21 -2.67 -2.73
N GLN A 134 -16.26 -1.73 -2.60
CA GLN A 134 -15.23 -1.47 -3.59
C GLN A 134 -14.19 -2.60 -3.68
N LEU A 135 -13.70 -3.09 -2.54
CA LEU A 135 -12.73 -4.19 -2.49
C LEU A 135 -13.33 -5.52 -2.98
N PHE A 136 -14.63 -5.74 -2.76
CA PHE A 136 -15.34 -6.92 -3.29
C PHE A 136 -15.86 -6.73 -4.71
N THR A 137 -15.62 -5.58 -5.37
CA THR A 137 -16.05 -5.29 -6.75
C THR A 137 -17.57 -5.43 -6.95
N ILE A 138 -18.35 -5.04 -5.95
CA ILE A 138 -19.82 -5.04 -5.98
C ILE A 138 -20.41 -3.62 -6.01
N ASP A 139 -19.55 -2.61 -6.07
CA ASP A 139 -19.89 -1.21 -6.24
C ASP A 139 -20.12 -0.85 -7.72
N LYS A 140 -20.65 0.36 -7.93
CA LYS A 140 -20.69 1.03 -9.23
C LYS A 140 -20.05 2.39 -9.07
N PHE A 141 -18.95 2.63 -9.76
CA PHE A 141 -18.22 3.87 -9.66
C PHE A 141 -18.82 4.94 -10.57
N ARG A 142 -19.45 5.94 -9.95
CA ARG A 142 -20.12 7.07 -10.64
C ARG A 142 -21.04 6.54 -11.76
N ASP A 143 -21.06 7.22 -12.90
CA ASP A 143 -21.90 6.85 -14.06
C ASP A 143 -21.23 5.83 -15.00
N THR A 144 -20.11 5.20 -14.60
CA THR A 144 -19.37 4.28 -15.46
C THR A 144 -20.03 2.91 -15.60
N GLY A 145 -20.93 2.55 -14.67
CA GLY A 145 -21.51 1.21 -14.56
C GLY A 145 -20.52 0.11 -14.18
N ARG A 146 -19.26 0.45 -13.90
CA ARG A 146 -18.16 -0.48 -13.57
C ARG A 146 -17.76 -0.37 -12.09
N PRO A 147 -17.25 -1.44 -11.47
CA PRO A 147 -16.64 -1.35 -10.13
C PRO A 147 -15.42 -0.42 -10.12
N LEU A 148 -15.17 0.29 -9.01
CA LEU A 148 -14.05 1.25 -8.90
C LEU A 148 -12.71 0.62 -9.27
N LEU A 149 -12.38 -0.56 -8.73
CA LEU A 149 -11.10 -1.22 -9.02
C LEU A 149 -10.90 -1.50 -10.52
N ALA A 150 -11.98 -1.81 -11.24
CA ALA A 150 -11.93 -2.01 -12.69
C ALA A 150 -11.69 -0.71 -13.46
N VAL A 151 -12.13 0.44 -12.92
CA VAL A 151 -11.86 1.77 -13.49
C VAL A 151 -10.43 2.22 -13.16
N LEU A 152 -9.93 1.97 -11.95
CA LEU A 152 -8.54 2.25 -11.55
C LEU A 152 -7.52 1.48 -12.40
N ALA A 153 -7.86 0.26 -12.82
CA ALA A 153 -7.03 -0.59 -13.66
C ALA A 153 -7.15 -0.30 -15.16
N ASP A 154 -8.04 0.60 -15.57
CA ASP A 154 -8.24 0.92 -16.98
C ASP A 154 -7.00 1.65 -17.55
N PRO A 155 -6.32 1.12 -18.59
CA PRO A 155 -5.09 1.70 -19.14
C PRO A 155 -5.22 3.15 -19.60
N ASP A 156 -6.44 3.54 -20.00
CA ASP A 156 -6.77 4.88 -20.51
C ASP A 156 -7.28 5.82 -19.42
N SER A 157 -7.39 5.34 -18.17
CA SER A 157 -7.81 6.18 -17.05
C SER A 157 -6.75 7.19 -16.62
N ILE A 158 -7.23 8.27 -15.98
CA ILE A 158 -6.37 9.24 -15.28
C ILE A 158 -5.55 8.58 -14.17
N PHE A 159 -6.03 7.48 -13.59
CA PHE A 159 -5.37 6.76 -12.50
C PHE A 159 -4.08 6.09 -12.98
N ILE A 160 -4.15 5.33 -14.08
CA ILE A 160 -2.98 4.74 -14.71
C ILE A 160 -2.05 5.81 -15.27
N SER A 161 -2.61 6.89 -15.84
CA SER A 161 -1.82 8.03 -16.31
C SER A 161 -1.04 8.71 -15.18
N GLY A 162 -1.63 8.86 -14.00
CA GLY A 162 -0.96 9.36 -12.80
C GLY A 162 0.12 8.39 -12.30
N LEU A 163 -0.18 7.09 -12.25
CA LEU A 163 0.75 6.05 -11.83
C LEU A 163 1.98 5.95 -12.75
N LYS A 164 1.81 6.23 -14.06
CA LYS A 164 2.90 6.30 -15.04
C LYS A 164 3.90 7.43 -14.75
N LYS A 165 3.52 8.48 -14.01
CA LYS A 165 4.42 9.59 -13.64
C LYS A 165 5.54 9.17 -12.67
N PHE A 166 5.36 8.10 -11.90
CA PHE A 166 6.40 7.59 -11.01
C PHE A 166 7.51 6.90 -11.82
N LYS A 167 8.79 7.17 -11.51
CA LYS A 167 9.91 6.51 -12.20
C LYS A 167 9.94 5.00 -11.95
N ARG A 168 9.63 4.57 -10.72
CA ARG A 168 9.62 3.17 -10.29
C ARG A 168 8.28 2.85 -9.64
N ARG A 169 7.72 1.70 -10.00
CA ARG A 169 6.53 1.10 -9.38
C ARG A 169 6.93 -0.28 -8.90
N THR A 170 6.75 -0.55 -7.61
CA THR A 170 7.12 -1.82 -7.00
C THR A 170 5.94 -2.33 -6.18
N LEU A 171 5.62 -3.60 -6.33
CA LEU A 171 4.66 -4.29 -5.49
C LEU A 171 5.39 -5.38 -4.72
N TYR A 172 5.07 -5.50 -3.44
CA TYR A 172 5.52 -6.57 -2.57
C TYR A 172 4.30 -7.36 -2.11
N SER A 173 4.37 -8.66 -2.33
CA SER A 173 3.29 -9.59 -2.03
C SER A 173 3.72 -10.57 -0.95
N ASN A 174 2.86 -10.77 0.03
CA ASN A 174 3.05 -11.84 0.99
C ASN A 174 2.88 -13.18 0.26
N ILE A 175 3.79 -14.11 0.53
CA ILE A 175 3.74 -15.49 0.01
C ILE A 175 3.11 -16.46 1.01
N VAL A 176 3.05 -16.07 2.29
CA VAL A 176 2.52 -16.89 3.40
C VAL A 176 1.77 -16.02 4.39
N ASN A 177 0.85 -16.64 5.14
CA ASN A 177 0.14 -16.08 6.30
C ASN A 177 -0.80 -14.89 6.04
N ASP A 178 -0.90 -14.39 4.81
CA ASP A 178 -1.89 -13.39 4.45
C ASP A 178 -3.17 -14.07 3.95
N ARG A 179 -4.23 -14.02 4.77
CA ARG A 179 -5.54 -14.60 4.45
C ARG A 179 -6.52 -13.59 3.84
N ALA A 180 -6.25 -12.31 4.02
CA ALA A 180 -7.11 -11.24 3.53
C ALA A 180 -6.69 -10.80 2.12
N VAL A 181 -5.39 -10.74 1.88
CA VAL A 181 -4.80 -10.36 0.60
C VAL A 181 -3.92 -11.49 0.10
N LEU A 182 -4.57 -12.45 -0.56
CA LEU A 182 -3.89 -13.61 -1.13
C LEU A 182 -2.82 -13.19 -2.15
N HIS A 183 -1.81 -14.04 -2.33
CA HIS A 183 -0.66 -13.75 -3.17
C HIS A 183 -1.06 -13.32 -4.59
N TYR A 184 -1.89 -14.11 -5.27
CA TYR A 184 -2.29 -13.83 -6.66
C TYR A 184 -3.03 -12.50 -6.83
N ILE A 185 -3.71 -12.03 -5.79
CA ILE A 185 -4.39 -10.72 -5.76
C ILE A 185 -3.38 -9.58 -5.68
N SER A 186 -2.46 -9.66 -4.71
CA SER A 186 -1.47 -8.59 -4.50
C SER A 186 -0.37 -8.59 -5.55
N ALA A 187 -0.02 -9.77 -6.08
CA ALA A 187 1.02 -9.94 -7.09
C ALA A 187 0.53 -9.62 -8.51
N ILE A 188 -0.80 -9.45 -8.68
CA ILE A 188 -1.44 -9.25 -9.98
C ILE A 188 -1.12 -10.44 -10.91
N THR A 189 -1.29 -11.66 -10.40
CA THR A 189 -1.02 -12.90 -11.13
C THR A 189 -2.26 -13.79 -11.15
N LYS A 190 -2.34 -14.71 -12.13
CA LYS A 190 -3.41 -15.71 -12.19
C LYS A 190 -3.17 -16.91 -11.28
N HIS A 191 -1.92 -17.17 -10.93
CA HIS A 191 -1.49 -18.36 -10.22
C HIS A 191 -0.62 -17.98 -9.03
N ASP A 192 -0.82 -18.69 -7.93
CA ASP A 192 0.02 -18.62 -6.74
C ASP A 192 1.01 -19.80 -6.74
N PRO A 193 2.28 -19.58 -7.11
CA PRO A 193 3.27 -20.64 -7.10
C PRO A 193 3.68 -21.03 -5.67
N TYR A 194 3.36 -20.23 -4.66
CA TYR A 194 3.77 -20.42 -3.26
C TYR A 194 2.74 -21.18 -2.42
N ALA A 195 1.70 -21.75 -3.06
CA ALA A 195 0.70 -22.57 -2.39
C ALA A 195 1.31 -23.81 -1.70
N ASP A 196 2.42 -24.32 -2.22
CA ASP A 196 3.20 -25.40 -1.64
C ASP A 196 4.69 -25.03 -1.67
N LEU A 197 5.20 -24.54 -0.53
CA LEU A 197 6.56 -24.01 -0.44
C LEU A 197 7.63 -25.09 -0.57
N ASP A 198 7.30 -26.36 -0.31
CA ASP A 198 8.24 -27.47 -0.47
C ASP A 198 8.56 -27.73 -1.95
N LYS A 199 7.72 -27.21 -2.86
CA LYS A 199 7.89 -27.31 -4.32
C LYS A 199 8.56 -26.09 -4.94
N VAL A 200 8.95 -25.08 -4.15
CA VAL A 200 9.51 -23.82 -4.66
C VAL A 200 10.90 -23.60 -4.08
N ASN A 201 11.86 -23.25 -4.93
CA ASN A 201 13.18 -22.82 -4.48
C ASN A 201 13.15 -21.33 -4.13
N LEU A 202 13.24 -21.00 -2.83
CA LEU A 202 13.11 -19.63 -2.33
C LEU A 202 14.48 -18.94 -2.23
N ASN A 203 14.60 -17.76 -2.83
CA ASN A 203 15.80 -16.92 -2.75
C ASN A 203 15.68 -15.89 -1.64
N TYR A 204 16.32 -16.12 -0.50
CA TYR A 204 16.25 -15.21 0.65
C TYR A 204 17.22 -14.04 0.53
N LEU A 205 16.82 -12.89 1.08
CA LEU A 205 17.76 -11.82 1.39
C LEU A 205 18.79 -12.34 2.40
N LYS A 206 20.08 -12.02 2.16
CA LYS A 206 21.19 -12.43 3.04
C LYS A 206 20.90 -12.02 4.49
N GLY A 207 20.92 -12.97 5.41
CA GLY A 207 20.62 -12.74 6.84
C GLY A 207 19.14 -12.79 7.22
N TYR A 208 18.24 -13.07 6.28
CA TYR A 208 16.78 -13.20 6.50
C TYR A 208 16.27 -14.64 6.31
N GLU A 209 17.19 -15.60 6.18
CA GLU A 209 16.95 -17.03 5.88
C GLU A 209 16.01 -17.73 6.89
N ALA A 210 16.02 -17.31 8.17
CA ALA A 210 15.29 -17.98 9.25
C ALA A 210 13.99 -17.29 9.70
N SER A 211 13.83 -15.97 9.48
CA SER A 211 12.76 -15.18 10.12
C SER A 211 11.74 -14.56 9.16
N THR A 212 12.05 -14.49 7.87
CA THR A 212 11.30 -13.65 6.93
C THR A 212 11.44 -14.23 5.54
N ARG A 213 10.43 -15.01 5.13
CA ARG A 213 10.33 -15.58 3.78
C ARG A 213 9.94 -14.47 2.81
N CYS A 214 10.89 -13.57 2.51
CA CYS A 214 10.80 -12.58 1.45
C CYS A 214 11.65 -13.09 0.29
N PRO A 215 11.11 -13.99 -0.57
CA PRO A 215 11.82 -14.41 -1.77
C PRO A 215 11.99 -13.20 -2.71
N ILE A 216 13.21 -12.97 -3.21
CA ILE A 216 13.47 -11.94 -4.22
C ILE A 216 13.14 -12.52 -5.60
N ASP A 217 11.85 -12.62 -5.92
CA ASP A 217 11.45 -12.86 -7.29
C ASP A 217 11.15 -11.50 -7.93
N LYS A 218 12.13 -11.01 -8.72
CA LYS A 218 11.93 -9.83 -9.56
C LYS A 218 10.87 -10.18 -10.60
N VAL A 219 9.62 -9.81 -10.35
CA VAL A 219 8.61 -9.76 -11.41
C VAL A 219 9.01 -8.62 -12.35
N GLN A 220 9.79 -8.95 -13.38
CA GLN A 220 9.99 -8.04 -14.50
C GLN A 220 8.65 -7.90 -15.20
N SER A 221 8.12 -6.67 -15.24
CA SER A 221 7.00 -6.35 -16.13
C SER A 221 7.45 -6.61 -17.56
N SER A 222 6.87 -7.63 -18.21
CA SER A 222 6.91 -7.75 -19.67
C SER A 222 6.30 -6.48 -20.25
N GLN A 223 7.08 -5.77 -21.06
CA GLN A 223 6.60 -4.67 -21.90
C GLN A 223 5.54 -5.16 -22.89
#